data_AF-A0A8J8FFV2-F1
#
_entry.id   AF-A0A8J8FFV2-F1
#
_cell.length_a   1.000
_cell.length_b   1.000
_cell.length_c   1.000
_cell.angle_alpha   90.00
_cell.angle_beta   90.00
_cell.angle_gamma   90.00
#
_symmetry.space_group_name_H-M   'P 1'
#
loop_
_entity.id
_entity.type
_entity.pdbx_description
1 polymer ?
#
loop_
_entity_poly.entity_id
_entity_poly.type
_entity_poly.pdbx_seq_one_letter_code
_entity_poly.pdbx_strand_id
1 'polypeptide(L)'
;MEDLTNILHEDDELNEEQLMKYLTGDISNEELHAIEKQMADSDFINDAVEGLQAFSSGRNLDDTVSQLNKTLQKQLDQQKSKKDKRAIKNLSWIIIAVIIILVLCVLAFTIIKLQQEVQQKQKNTVWQSTQSTVG
;
A
#
# COMPACT_ATOMS: atom_id res chain seq x y z
N MET A 1 -9.54 -23.63 -9.58
CA MET A 1 -8.60 -22.50 -9.65
C MET A 1 -7.21 -23.06 -9.90
N GLU A 2 -7.00 -23.77 -11.02
CA GLU A 2 -5.79 -24.58 -11.26
C GLU A 2 -4.96 -24.10 -12.46
N ASP A 3 -5.31 -22.95 -13.06
CA ASP A 3 -4.80 -22.56 -14.38
C ASP A 3 -3.74 -21.44 -14.40
N LEU A 4 -3.30 -20.96 -13.23
CA LEU A 4 -2.32 -19.85 -13.16
C LEU A 4 -0.88 -20.33 -12.96
N THR A 5 -0.68 -21.55 -12.48
CA THR A 5 0.66 -22.13 -12.26
C THR A 5 1.23 -22.82 -13.48
N ASN A 6 0.40 -23.08 -14.50
CA ASN A 6 0.80 -23.74 -15.75
C ASN A 6 1.44 -22.79 -16.78
N ILE A 7 1.48 -21.49 -16.48
CA ILE A 7 2.09 -20.44 -17.31
C ILE A 7 3.61 -20.35 -17.05
N LEU A 8 4.10 -20.92 -15.95
CA LEU A 8 5.54 -21.02 -15.63
C LEU A 8 6.04 -22.46 -15.85
N HIS A 9 5.81 -23.02 -17.04
CA HIS A 9 6.43 -24.30 -17.38
C HIS A 9 7.95 -24.11 -17.50
N GLU A 10 8.73 -24.85 -16.71
CA GLU A 10 10.20 -24.92 -16.75
C GLU A 10 10.70 -25.72 -17.98
N ASP A 11 10.20 -25.44 -19.18
CA ASP A 11 10.62 -26.14 -20.40
C ASP A 11 11.83 -25.43 -21.02
N ASP A 12 13.06 -25.84 -20.70
CA ASP A 12 14.33 -25.51 -21.39
C ASP A 12 14.36 -24.11 -22.05
N GLU A 13 13.88 -23.09 -21.33
CA GLU A 13 13.61 -21.77 -21.88
C GLU A 13 14.93 -21.03 -22.11
N LEU A 14 15.04 -20.38 -23.27
CA LEU A 14 16.16 -19.49 -23.59
C LEU A 14 16.35 -18.49 -22.45
N ASN A 15 17.52 -18.53 -21.81
CA ASN A 15 17.81 -17.61 -20.73
C ASN A 15 18.12 -16.20 -21.27
N GLU A 16 17.89 -15.18 -20.44
CA GLU A 16 18.08 -13.77 -20.82
C GLU A 16 19.51 -13.48 -21.30
N GLU A 17 20.52 -14.12 -20.70
CA GLU A 17 21.92 -13.93 -21.05
C GLU A 17 22.25 -14.46 -22.45
N GLN A 18 21.73 -15.64 -22.82
CA GLN A 18 21.88 -16.26 -24.13
C GLN A 18 21.20 -15.44 -25.22
N LEU A 19 19.98 -14.95 -24.95
CA LEU A 19 19.26 -14.04 -25.85
C LEU A 19 20.05 -12.76 -26.07
N MET A 20 20.65 -12.20 -25.02
CA MET A 20 21.43 -10.98 -25.14
C MET A 20 22.71 -11.20 -25.95
N LYS A 21 23.42 -12.31 -25.73
CA LYS A 21 24.57 -12.72 -26.53
C LYS A 21 24.21 -12.93 -28.00
N TYR A 22 23.09 -13.59 -28.27
CA TYR A 22 22.55 -13.78 -29.61
C TYR A 22 22.26 -12.44 -30.32
N LEU A 23 21.60 -11.50 -29.63
CA LEU A 23 21.27 -10.17 -30.19
C LEU A 23 22.49 -9.28 -30.40
N THR A 24 23.50 -9.39 -29.54
CA THR A 24 24.74 -8.59 -29.62
C THR A 24 25.77 -9.21 -30.56
N GLY A 25 25.59 -10.46 -30.98
CA GLY A 25 26.51 -11.21 -31.82
C GLY A 25 27.72 -11.80 -31.08
N ASP A 26 27.74 -11.75 -29.75
CA ASP A 26 28.80 -12.31 -28.89
C ASP A 26 28.42 -13.73 -28.42
N ILE A 27 28.24 -14.63 -29.40
CA ILE A 27 27.80 -16.01 -29.17
C ILE A 27 28.65 -17.01 -29.96
N SER A 28 28.92 -18.18 -29.38
CA SER A 28 29.65 -19.23 -30.10
C SER A 28 28.77 -19.92 -31.16
N ASN A 29 29.37 -20.54 -32.18
CA ASN A 29 28.61 -21.26 -33.22
C ASN A 29 27.76 -22.42 -32.66
N GLU A 30 28.20 -23.06 -31.59
CA GLU A 30 27.48 -24.15 -30.96
C GLU A 30 26.22 -23.64 -30.25
N GLU A 31 26.34 -22.53 -29.51
CA GLU A 31 25.21 -21.87 -28.86
C GLU A 31 24.24 -21.25 -29.87
N LEU A 32 24.75 -20.65 -30.95
CA LEU A 32 23.92 -20.10 -32.03
C LEU A 32 22.99 -21.16 -32.62
N HIS A 33 23.55 -22.32 -32.97
CA HIS A 33 22.79 -23.42 -33.56
C HIS A 33 21.77 -24.00 -32.56
N ALA A 34 22.09 -24.02 -31.26
CA ALA A 34 21.14 -24.45 -30.23
C ALA A 34 19.93 -23.50 -30.14
N ILE A 35 20.16 -22.18 -30.20
CA ILE A 35 19.09 -21.17 -30.20
C ILE A 35 18.25 -21.27 -31.47
N GLU A 36 18.88 -21.35 -32.65
CA GLU A 36 18.18 -21.49 -33.92
C GLU A 36 17.31 -22.75 -33.97
N LYS A 37 17.78 -23.85 -33.38
CA LYS A 37 16.99 -25.08 -33.24
C LYS A 37 15.78 -24.85 -32.34
N GLN A 38 15.93 -24.19 -31.19
CA GLN A 38 14.82 -23.89 -30.29
C GLN A 38 13.79 -22.94 -30.93
N MET A 39 14.25 -21.96 -31.73
CA MET A 39 13.36 -21.10 -32.51
C MET A 39 12.60 -21.89 -33.58
N ALA A 40 13.24 -22.86 -34.24
CA ALA A 40 12.58 -23.72 -35.21
C ALA A 40 11.56 -24.69 -34.57
N ASP A 41 11.81 -25.11 -33.33
CA ASP A 41 10.94 -26.04 -32.59
C ASP A 41 9.74 -25.33 -31.92
N SER A 42 9.79 -24.00 -31.72
CA SER A 42 8.74 -23.23 -31.04
C SER A 42 8.40 -21.91 -31.74
N ASP A 43 7.20 -21.85 -32.32
CA ASP A 43 6.64 -20.63 -32.93
C ASP A 43 6.59 -19.44 -31.94
N PHE A 44 6.36 -19.71 -30.65
CA PHE A 44 6.33 -18.70 -29.61
C PHE A 44 7.71 -18.08 -29.36
N ILE A 45 8.75 -18.91 -29.28
CA ILE A 45 10.13 -18.44 -29.09
C ILE A 45 10.60 -17.68 -30.32
N ASN A 46 10.29 -18.16 -31.52
CA ASN A 46 10.62 -17.45 -32.75
C ASN A 46 9.99 -16.04 -32.80
N ASP A 47 8.69 -15.92 -32.51
CA ASP A 47 7.99 -14.62 -32.47
C ASP A 47 8.56 -13.70 -31.38
N ALA A 48 8.87 -14.24 -30.19
CA ALA A 48 9.48 -13.48 -29.11
C ALA A 48 10.87 -12.94 -29.47
N VAL A 49 11.73 -13.76 -30.09
CA VAL A 49 13.07 -13.37 -30.53
C VAL A 49 13.01 -12.32 -31.64
N GLU A 50 12.14 -12.50 -32.64
CA GLU A 50 11.94 -11.53 -33.72
C GLU A 50 11.46 -10.18 -33.18
N GLY A 51 10.49 -10.18 -32.26
CA GLY A 51 10.00 -8.98 -31.59
C GLY A 51 11.09 -8.28 -30.78
N LEU A 52 11.93 -9.04 -30.07
CA LEU A 52 13.03 -8.50 -29.28
C LEU A 52 14.14 -7.91 -30.16
N GLN A 53 14.46 -8.55 -31.28
CA GLN A 53 15.44 -8.07 -32.25
C GLN A 53 14.99 -6.78 -32.94
N ALA A 54 13.71 -6.71 -33.33
CA ALA A 54 13.10 -5.49 -33.86
C ALA A 54 13.14 -4.34 -32.85
N PHE A 55 13.00 -4.63 -31.56
CA PHE A 55 13.07 -3.64 -30.48
C PHE A 55 14.50 -3.17 -30.18
N SER A 56 15.47 -4.09 -30.14
CA SER A 56 16.89 -3.80 -29.84
C SER A 56 17.57 -2.94 -30.91
N SER A 57 17.10 -3.00 -32.16
CA SER A 57 17.73 -2.32 -33.31
C SER A 57 17.66 -0.79 -33.26
N GLY A 58 16.91 -0.20 -32.32
CA GLY A 58 16.72 1.26 -32.24
C GLY A 58 16.75 1.86 -30.84
N ARG A 59 17.06 1.09 -29.78
CA ARG A 59 17.03 1.56 -28.40
C ARG A 59 17.91 0.70 -27.49
N ASN A 60 18.49 1.30 -26.44
CA ASN A 60 19.14 0.56 -25.37
C ASN A 60 18.08 -0.28 -24.62
N LEU A 61 18.15 -1.60 -24.81
CA LEU A 61 17.23 -2.56 -24.24
C LEU A 61 17.33 -2.55 -22.69
N ASP A 62 18.55 -2.52 -22.17
CA ASP A 62 18.85 -2.44 -20.74
C ASP A 62 18.22 -1.23 -20.04
N ASP A 63 18.33 -0.05 -20.67
CA ASP A 63 17.73 1.19 -20.13
C ASP A 63 16.21 1.07 -20.08
N THR A 64 15.61 0.43 -21.08
CA THR A 64 14.17 0.23 -21.14
C THR A 64 13.72 -0.76 -20.05
N VAL A 65 14.40 -1.88 -19.91
CA VAL A 65 14.12 -2.89 -18.87
C VAL A 65 14.26 -2.28 -17.48
N SER A 66 15.33 -1.52 -17.23
CA SER A 66 15.55 -0.80 -15.98
C SER A 66 14.44 0.20 -15.67
N GLN A 67 14.01 0.98 -16.67
CA GLN A 67 12.91 1.94 -16.52
C GLN A 67 11.56 1.25 -16.27
N LEU A 68 11.30 0.13 -16.96
CA LEU A 68 10.09 -0.64 -16.79
C LEU A 68 10.01 -1.23 -15.38
N ASN A 69 11.09 -1.87 -14.92
CA ASN A 69 11.18 -2.42 -13.56
C ASN A 69 10.95 -1.34 -12.49
N LYS A 70 11.61 -0.18 -12.63
CA LYS A 70 11.40 0.97 -11.72
C LYS A 70 9.95 1.47 -11.76
N THR A 71 9.35 1.53 -12.93
CA THR A 71 7.97 2.02 -13.10
C THR A 71 6.96 1.05 -12.50
N LEU A 72 7.14 -0.26 -12.70
CA LEU A 72 6.31 -1.30 -12.11
C LEU A 72 6.36 -1.25 -10.58
N GLN A 73 7.55 -1.24 -10.00
CA GLN A 73 7.72 -1.10 -8.54
C GLN A 73 7.03 0.16 -8.02
N LYS A 74 7.23 1.29 -8.69
CA LYS A 74 6.59 2.56 -8.34
C LYS A 74 5.06 2.48 -8.40
N GLN A 75 4.48 1.81 -9.40
CA GLN A 75 3.04 1.64 -9.52
C GLN A 75 2.46 0.75 -8.40
N LEU A 76 3.18 -0.32 -8.05
CA LEU A 76 2.80 -1.21 -6.94
C LEU A 76 2.84 -0.47 -5.59
N ASP A 77 3.89 0.32 -5.34
CA ASP A 77 4.03 1.12 -4.12
C ASP A 77 3.02 2.27 -4.04
N GLN A 78 2.70 2.89 -5.18
CA GLN A 78 1.63 3.89 -5.26
C GLN A 78 0.25 3.29 -4.97
N GLN A 79 -0.03 2.06 -5.39
CA GLN A 79 -1.28 1.39 -5.04
C GLN A 79 -1.35 1.08 -3.53
N LYS A 80 -0.25 0.61 -2.93
CA LYS A 80 -0.19 0.34 -1.49
C LYS A 80 -0.38 1.62 -0.68
N SER A 81 0.40 2.66 -0.98
CA SER A 81 0.32 3.94 -0.27
C SER A 81 -1.02 4.67 -0.42
N LYS A 82 -1.75 4.50 -1.54
CA LYS A 82 -3.12 5.02 -1.69
C LYS A 82 -4.12 4.32 -0.78
N LYS A 83 -3.95 3.02 -0.51
CA LYS A 83 -4.80 2.28 0.41
C LYS A 83 -4.54 2.71 1.87
N ASP A 84 -3.28 2.88 2.23
CA ASP A 84 -2.89 3.26 3.61
C ASP A 84 -3.30 4.70 3.96
N LYS A 85 -3.15 5.64 3.02
CA LYS A 85 -3.56 7.04 3.23
C LYS A 85 -5.07 7.22 3.43
N ARG A 86 -5.91 6.31 2.90
CA ARG A 86 -7.37 6.34 3.11
C ARG A 86 -7.75 5.88 4.52
N ALA A 87 -7.03 4.92 5.09
CA ALA A 87 -7.27 4.44 6.46
C ALA A 87 -6.94 5.51 7.52
N ILE A 88 -5.86 6.28 7.32
CA ILE A 88 -5.40 7.29 8.29
C ILE A 88 -6.38 8.47 8.41
N LYS A 89 -7.06 8.87 7.33
CA LYS A 89 -7.97 10.03 7.35
C LYS A 89 -9.20 9.82 8.25
N ASN A 90 -9.66 8.59 8.43
CA ASN A 90 -10.84 8.27 9.25
C ASN A 90 -10.52 8.36 10.76
N LEU A 91 -9.34 7.89 11.16
CA LEU A 91 -8.87 7.93 12.56
C LEU A 91 -8.85 9.35 13.14
N SER A 92 -8.48 10.36 12.35
CA SER A 92 -8.47 11.76 12.80
C SER A 92 -9.85 12.28 13.20
N TRP A 93 -10.92 11.92 12.47
CA TRP A 93 -12.28 12.35 12.80
C TRP A 93 -12.81 11.68 14.07
N ILE A 94 -12.48 10.39 14.27
CA ILE A 94 -12.83 9.65 15.47
C ILE A 94 -12.15 10.27 16.71
N ILE A 95 -10.87 10.62 16.62
CA ILE A 95 -10.14 11.26 17.73
C ILE A 95 -10.78 12.59 18.11
N ILE A 96 -11.15 13.43 17.13
CA ILE A 96 -11.83 14.70 17.36
C ILE A 96 -13.18 14.48 18.07
N ALA A 97 -13.97 13.51 17.62
CA ALA A 97 -15.26 13.19 18.24
C ALA A 97 -15.11 12.75 19.70
N VAL A 98 -14.12 11.89 19.98
CA VAL A 98 -13.82 11.42 21.35
C VAL A 98 -13.40 12.59 22.25
N ILE A 99 -12.57 13.52 21.77
CA ILE A 99 -12.17 14.70 22.53
C ILE A 99 -13.38 15.57 22.87
N ILE A 100 -14.28 15.82 21.91
CA ILE A 100 -15.50 16.60 22.14
C ILE A 100 -16.37 15.95 23.22
N ILE A 101 -16.56 14.63 23.16
CA ILE A 101 -17.33 13.88 24.16
C ILE A 101 -16.69 14.01 25.56
N LEU A 102 -15.36 13.87 25.67
CA LEU A 102 -14.67 14.03 26.94
C LEU A 102 -14.82 15.44 27.51
N VAL A 103 -14.70 16.47 26.68
CA VAL A 103 -14.90 17.86 27.10
C VAL A 103 -16.33 18.07 27.61
N LEU A 104 -17.34 17.52 26.91
CA LEU A 104 -18.73 17.59 27.36
C LEU A 104 -18.94 16.89 28.71
N CYS A 105 -18.32 15.73 28.93
CA CYS A 105 -18.38 15.04 30.22
C CYS A 105 -17.77 15.87 31.36
N VAL A 106 -16.63 16.53 31.11
CA VAL A 106 -15.99 17.41 32.10
C VAL A 106 -16.88 18.61 32.42
N LEU A 107 -17.46 19.25 31.40
CA LEU A 107 -18.37 20.38 31.59
C LEU A 107 -19.65 19.98 32.34
N ALA A 108 -20.22 18.83 32.03
CA ALA A 108 -21.37 18.30 32.76
C ALA A 108 -21.04 18.06 34.23
N PHE A 109 -19.86 17.48 34.52
CA PHE A 109 -19.41 17.24 35.88
C PHE A 109 -19.21 18.54 36.67
N THR A 110 -18.61 19.57 36.07
CA THR A 110 -18.39 20.85 36.77
C THR A 110 -19.69 21.55 37.10
N ILE A 111 -20.69 21.52 36.20
CA ILE A 111 -22.01 22.09 36.44
C ILE A 111 -22.73 21.37 37.59
N ILE A 112 -22.71 20.03 37.60
CA ILE A 112 -23.35 19.23 38.66
C ILE A 112 -22.69 19.52 40.00
N LYS A 113 -21.35 19.55 40.07
CA LYS A 113 -20.63 19.85 41.31
C LYS A 113 -20.97 21.25 41.82
N LEU A 114 -21.04 22.25 40.93
CA LEU A 114 -21.39 23.61 41.30
C LEU A 114 -22.82 23.71 41.85
N GLN A 115 -23.79 23.01 41.24
CA GLN A 115 -25.16 22.97 41.74
C GLN A 115 -25.26 22.27 43.10
N GLN A 116 -24.50 21.20 43.33
CA GLN A 116 -24.46 20.52 44.62
C GLN A 116 -23.95 21.45 45.72
N GLU A 117 -22.88 22.21 45.49
CA GLU A 117 -22.34 23.16 46.49
C GLU A 117 -23.33 24.28 46.84
N VAL A 118 -24.07 24.79 45.84
CA VAL A 118 -25.10 25.81 46.06
C VAL A 118 -26.26 25.27 46.90
N GLN A 119 -26.70 24.03 46.67
CA GLN A 119 -27.76 23.39 47.44
C GLN A 119 -27.35 23.08 48.89
N GLN A 120 -26.09 22.71 49.12
CA GLN A 120 -25.56 22.49 50.48
C GLN A 120 -25.54 23.78 51.30
N LYS A 121 -25.16 24.90 50.69
CA LYS A 121 -25.20 26.21 51.37
C LYS A 121 -26.63 26.59 51.79
N GLN A 122 -27.63 26.39 50.92
CA GLN A 122 -29.02 26.70 51.24
C GLN A 122 -29.56 25.85 52.38
N LYS A 123 -29.34 24.53 52.35
CA LYS A 123 -29.73 23.64 53.45
C LYS A 123 -29.09 24.06 54.78
N ASN A 124 -27.80 24.39 54.76
CA ASN A 124 -27.10 24.81 55.98
C ASN A 124 -27.61 26.15 56.54
N THR A 125 -27.95 27.12 55.68
CA THR A 125 -28.54 28.39 56.13
C THR A 125 -29.93 28.22 56.74
N VAL A 126 -30.74 27.27 56.26
CA VAL A 126 -32.09 27.02 56.79
C VAL A 126 -32.04 26.36 58.18
N TRP A 127 -31.09 25.45 58.44
CA TRP A 127 -30.92 24.87 59.78
C TRP A 127 -30.46 25.91 60.82
N GLN A 128 -29.68 26.92 60.40
CA GLN A 128 -29.22 27.99 61.30
C GLN A 128 -30.33 28.99 61.66
N SER A 129 -31.19 29.36 60.71
CA SER A 129 -32.32 30.26 61.00
C SER A 129 -33.39 29.61 61.88
N THR A 130 -33.49 28.27 61.88
CA THR A 130 -34.48 27.55 62.70
C THR A 130 -34.04 27.39 64.16
N GLN A 131 -32.74 27.44 64.46
CA GLN A 131 -32.21 27.37 65.84
C GLN A 131 -32.21 28.71 66.57
N SER A 132 -32.23 29.83 65.85
CA SER A 132 -32.24 31.19 66.43
C SER A 132 -33.62 31.66 66.91
N THR A 133 -34.70 30.99 66.52
CA THR A 133 -36.09 31.40 66.82
C THR A 133 -36.70 30.66 68.03
N VAL A 134 -35.93 29.77 68.68
CA VAL A 134 -36.40 28.91 69.78
C VAL A 134 -35.70 29.18 71.12
N GLY A 135 -34.91 30.25 71.21
CA GLY A 135 -34.32 30.76 72.47
C GLY A 135 -34.99 32.06 72.89
#